data_AF-A0A954KIU0-F1
#
_entry.id   AF-A0A954KIU0-F1
#
_cell.length_a   1.000
_cell.length_b   1.000
_cell.length_c   1.000
_cell.angle_alpha   90.00
_cell.angle_beta   90.00
_cell.angle_gamma   90.00
#
_symmetry.space_group_name_H-M   'P 1'
#
loop_
_entity.id
_entity.type
_entity.pdbx_description
1 polymer ?
#
loop_
_entity_poly.entity_id
_entity_poly.type
_entity_poly.pdbx_seq_one_letter_code
_entity_poly.pdbx_strand_id
1 'polypeptide(L)'
;MLEFFQKRWFLTALFAFIAAGLTLGIYLPGLASSTSGNIGPWSKLLTPIVLFLMSITLDGQRMWAAIRAPGPVLWATTVNFLVIPLLALPLLRIQLHPDYVAGLMIAASVPCTMAAASVWTRKANGNDAVSMLTTIATNGLCFIVTPIWLSYGIGKSVEIDTL
;
A
#
# COMPACT_ATOMS: atom_id res chain seq x y z
N MET A 1 3.65 -21.13 -23.77
CA MET A 1 4.09 -20.78 -22.39
C MET A 1 4.55 -19.34 -22.25
N LEU A 2 5.32 -18.78 -23.20
CA LEU A 2 5.76 -17.37 -23.15
C LEU A 2 4.61 -16.35 -23.06
N GLU A 3 3.52 -16.56 -23.81
CA GLU A 3 2.35 -15.65 -23.77
C GLU A 3 1.64 -15.62 -22.40
N PHE A 4 1.68 -16.73 -21.65
CA PHE A 4 1.07 -16.81 -20.33
C PHE A 4 1.85 -15.97 -19.32
N PHE A 5 3.18 -16.02 -19.39
CA PHE A 5 4.06 -15.18 -18.59
C PHE A 5 4.01 -13.71 -19.01
N GLN A 6 3.89 -13.38 -20.30
CA GLN A 6 3.73 -11.98 -20.71
C GLN A 6 2.40 -11.38 -20.24
N LYS A 7 1.29 -12.13 -20.30
CA LYS A 7 -0.04 -11.65 -19.83
C LYS A 7 -0.17 -11.55 -18.30
N ARG A 8 0.70 -12.25 -17.56
CA ARG A 8 0.72 -12.30 -16.08
C ARG A 8 2.04 -11.84 -15.47
N TRP A 9 2.88 -11.17 -16.26
CA TRP A 9 4.27 -10.82 -15.94
C TRP A 9 4.40 -10.19 -14.56
N PHE A 10 3.51 -9.25 -14.24
CA PHE A 10 3.51 -8.57 -12.95
C PHE A 10 3.29 -9.53 -11.77
N LEU A 11 2.31 -10.44 -11.86
CA LEU A 11 2.01 -11.39 -10.78
C LEU A 11 3.10 -12.45 -10.64
N THR A 12 3.65 -12.92 -11.76
CA THR A 12 4.75 -13.89 -11.75
C THR A 12 6.04 -13.29 -11.20
N ALA A 13 6.35 -12.04 -11.56
CA ALA A 13 7.49 -11.31 -11.02
C ALA A 13 7.31 -11.03 -9.52
N LEU A 14 6.12 -10.59 -9.11
CA LEU A 14 5.81 -10.35 -7.69
C LEU A 14 5.96 -11.62 -6.86
N PHE A 15 5.38 -12.73 -7.32
CA PHE A 15 5.50 -14.02 -6.64
C PHE A 15 6.96 -14.48 -6.53
N ALA A 16 7.73 -14.38 -7.63
CA ALA A 16 9.14 -14.73 -7.64
C ALA A 16 9.95 -13.86 -6.68
N PHE A 17 9.71 -12.55 -6.65
CA PHE A 17 10.38 -11.61 -5.75
C PHE A 17 10.05 -11.87 -4.27
N ILE A 18 8.78 -12.10 -3.95
CA ILE A 18 8.35 -12.40 -2.57
C ILE A 18 8.96 -13.73 -2.11
N ALA A 19 8.88 -14.78 -2.92
CA ALA A 19 9.45 -16.08 -2.60
C ALA A 19 10.99 -16.02 -2.47
N ALA A 20 11.66 -15.31 -3.35
CA ALA A 20 13.11 -15.10 -3.30
C ALA A 20 13.50 -14.30 -2.04
N GLY A 21 12.78 -13.23 -1.71
CA GLY A 21 13.04 -12.43 -0.52
C GLY A 21 12.85 -13.20 0.78
N LEU A 22 11.78 -13.98 0.90
CA LEU A 22 11.52 -14.85 2.06
C LEU A 22 12.59 -15.94 2.21
N THR A 23 12.95 -16.61 1.11
CA THR A 23 13.97 -17.65 1.14
C THR A 23 15.34 -17.08 1.52
N LEU A 24 15.77 -15.96 0.89
CA LEU A 24 17.01 -15.29 1.30
C LEU A 24 17.00 -14.87 2.77
N GLY A 25 15.87 -14.34 3.27
CA GLY A 25 15.73 -13.92 4.67
C GLY A 25 15.87 -15.06 5.67
N ILE A 26 15.41 -16.27 5.31
CA ILE A 26 15.52 -17.48 6.16
C ILE A 26 16.94 -18.07 6.11
N TYR A 27 17.56 -18.12 4.92
CA TYR A 27 18.87 -18.76 4.74
C TYR A 27 20.06 -17.87 5.13
N LEU A 28 19.90 -16.54 5.15
CA LEU A 28 20.95 -15.57 5.48
C LEU A 28 20.50 -14.58 6.57
N PRO A 29 20.23 -15.05 7.80
CA PRO A 29 19.75 -14.19 8.89
C PRO A 29 20.72 -13.07 9.25
N GLY A 30 22.03 -13.24 9.01
CA GLY A 30 23.07 -12.22 9.24
C GLY A 30 23.01 -11.02 8.30
N LEU A 31 22.48 -11.19 7.07
CA LEU A 31 22.17 -10.07 6.19
C LEU A 31 20.91 -9.36 6.68
N ALA A 32 19.84 -10.09 7.02
CA ALA A 32 18.61 -9.47 7.53
C ALA A 32 18.85 -8.60 8.79
N SER A 33 19.67 -9.07 9.74
CA SER A 33 20.01 -8.34 10.97
C SER A 33 21.02 -7.20 10.78
N SER A 34 21.98 -7.33 9.86
CA SER A 34 22.90 -6.23 9.50
C SER A 34 22.21 -5.14 8.69
N THR A 35 21.20 -5.51 7.89
CA THR A 35 20.44 -4.56 7.10
C THR A 35 19.40 -3.86 7.99
N SER A 36 18.71 -4.52 8.92
CA SER A 36 17.74 -3.85 9.82
C SER A 36 18.32 -2.67 10.63
N GLY A 37 19.59 -2.74 11.05
CA GLY A 37 20.28 -1.63 11.73
C GLY A 37 20.74 -0.49 10.81
N ASN A 38 20.90 -0.75 9.50
CA ASN A 38 21.53 0.17 8.56
C ASN A 38 20.63 0.57 7.37
N ILE A 39 19.38 0.06 7.27
CA ILE A 39 18.36 0.51 6.28
C ILE A 39 17.68 1.80 6.75
N GLY A 40 17.75 2.17 8.04
CA GLY A 40 17.14 3.39 8.56
C GLY A 40 17.42 4.65 7.72
N PRO A 41 18.67 4.90 7.28
CA PRO A 41 18.99 6.01 6.37
C PRO A 41 18.45 5.81 4.95
N TRP A 42 18.57 4.59 4.40
CA TRP A 42 18.16 4.29 3.02
C TRP A 42 16.64 4.29 2.85
N SER A 43 15.87 3.79 3.81
CA SER A 43 14.40 3.86 3.82
C SER A 43 13.91 5.31 3.93
N LYS A 44 14.54 6.12 4.79
CA LYS A 44 14.27 7.57 4.90
C LYS A 44 14.57 8.33 3.60
N LEU A 45 15.52 7.86 2.78
CA LEU A 45 15.84 8.46 1.47
C LEU A 45 15.00 7.90 0.32
N LEU A 46 14.76 6.59 0.29
CA LEU A 46 14.02 5.91 -0.78
C LEU A 46 12.53 6.21 -0.72
N THR A 47 11.95 6.34 0.48
CA THR A 47 10.51 6.66 0.63
C THR A 47 10.14 7.98 -0.06
N PRO A 48 10.82 9.12 0.20
CA PRO A 48 10.52 10.36 -0.51
C PRO A 48 10.86 10.29 -2.00
N ILE A 49 11.88 9.55 -2.43
CA ILE A 49 12.19 9.36 -3.87
C ILE A 49 11.07 8.60 -4.57
N VAL A 50 10.57 7.51 -3.98
CA VAL A 50 9.46 6.72 -4.56
C VAL A 50 8.17 7.54 -4.56
N LEU A 51 7.86 8.25 -3.47
CA LEU A 51 6.71 9.15 -3.41
C LEU A 51 6.82 10.29 -4.44
N PHE A 52 8.03 10.83 -4.65
CA PHE A 52 8.30 11.85 -5.65
C PHE A 52 8.15 11.31 -7.08
N LEU A 53 8.67 10.12 -7.36
CA LEU A 53 8.46 9.44 -8.65
C LEU A 53 6.98 9.15 -8.92
N MET A 54 6.21 8.75 -7.90
CA MET A 54 4.76 8.60 -7.99
C MET A 54 4.06 9.94 -8.25
N SER A 55 4.54 11.03 -7.64
CA SER A 55 4.04 12.39 -7.88
C SER A 55 4.33 12.87 -9.31
N ILE A 56 5.49 12.51 -9.89
CA ILE A 56 5.80 12.80 -11.31
C ILE A 56 4.87 12.02 -12.26
N THR A 57 4.38 10.84 -11.86
CA THR A 57 3.42 10.07 -12.67
C THR A 57 1.98 10.61 -12.58
N LEU A 58 1.76 11.69 -11.82
CA LEU A 58 0.46 12.29 -11.59
C LEU A 58 0.04 13.17 -12.76
N ASP A 59 -0.81 12.62 -13.62
CA ASP A 59 -1.30 13.28 -14.82
C ASP A 59 -2.38 14.33 -14.49
N GLY A 60 -1.99 15.61 -14.47
CA GLY A 60 -2.85 16.74 -14.06
C GLY A 60 -4.12 16.92 -14.89
N GLN A 61 -4.16 16.42 -16.14
CA GLN A 61 -5.37 16.44 -16.97
C GLN A 61 -6.46 15.49 -16.43
N ARG A 62 -6.07 14.40 -15.76
CA ARG A 62 -7.02 13.42 -15.22
C ARG A 62 -7.68 13.91 -13.94
N MET A 63 -7.02 14.81 -13.19
CA MET A 63 -7.59 15.50 -12.03
C MET A 63 -8.89 16.25 -12.38
N TRP A 64 -8.97 16.86 -13.57
CA TRP A 64 -10.18 17.51 -14.06
C TRP A 64 -11.34 16.55 -14.34
N ALA A 65 -11.06 15.29 -14.64
CA ALA A 65 -12.09 14.27 -14.81
C ALA A 65 -12.73 13.82 -13.48
N ALA A 66 -11.99 13.90 -12.35
CA ALA A 66 -12.53 13.61 -11.01
C ALA A 66 -13.67 14.55 -10.62
N ILE A 67 -13.53 15.82 -10.99
CA ILE A 67 -14.53 16.85 -10.70
C ILE A 67 -15.84 16.57 -11.44
N ARG A 68 -15.77 15.92 -12.62
CA ARG A 68 -16.96 15.64 -13.46
C ARG A 68 -17.78 14.44 -12.99
N ALA A 69 -17.23 13.51 -12.21
CA ALA A 69 -17.95 12.35 -11.68
C ALA A 69 -17.37 11.87 -10.33
N PRO A 70 -17.59 12.61 -9.22
CA PRO A 70 -16.93 12.33 -7.94
C PRO A 70 -17.49 11.10 -7.21
N GLY A 71 -18.73 10.67 -7.51
CA GLY A 71 -19.41 9.61 -6.77
C GLY A 71 -18.60 8.29 -6.67
N PRO A 72 -18.18 7.68 -7.79
CA PRO A 72 -17.39 6.45 -7.76
C PRO A 72 -16.03 6.60 -7.07
N VAL A 73 -15.39 7.76 -7.21
CA VAL A 73 -14.07 8.05 -6.61
C VAL A 73 -14.20 8.19 -5.09
N LEU A 74 -15.21 8.92 -4.62
CA LEU A 74 -15.51 9.06 -3.20
C LEU A 74 -15.82 7.71 -2.58
N TRP A 75 -16.65 6.89 -3.23
CA TRP A 75 -16.98 5.55 -2.75
C TRP A 75 -15.74 4.66 -2.62
N ALA A 76 -14.90 4.61 -3.66
CA ALA A 76 -13.68 3.81 -3.64
C ALA A 76 -12.70 4.30 -2.56
N THR A 77 -12.60 5.61 -2.36
CA THR A 77 -11.76 6.23 -1.31
C THR A 77 -12.29 5.88 0.08
N THR A 78 -13.61 5.97 0.30
CA THR A 78 -14.28 5.57 1.55
C THR A 78 -14.05 4.09 1.85
N VAL A 79 -14.17 3.21 0.85
CA VAL A 79 -13.89 1.78 1.04
C VAL A 79 -12.43 1.56 1.44
N ASN A 80 -11.49 2.20 0.75
CA ASN A 80 -10.06 2.03 1.03
C ASN A 80 -9.68 2.52 2.43
N PHE A 81 -10.21 3.66 2.86
CA PHE A 81 -9.79 4.33 4.09
C PHE A 81 -10.68 4.16 5.30
N LEU A 82 -11.91 3.71 5.14
CA LEU A 82 -12.80 3.45 6.27
C LEU A 82 -13.13 1.97 6.36
N VAL A 83 -13.64 1.38 5.28
CA VAL A 83 -14.14 0.00 5.34
C VAL A 83 -13.01 -1.00 5.59
N ILE A 84 -11.90 -0.91 4.86
CA ILE A 84 -10.78 -1.87 5.03
C ILE A 84 -10.16 -1.80 6.44
N PRO A 85 -9.74 -0.63 6.96
CA PRO A 85 -9.22 -0.54 8.33
C PRO A 85 -10.22 -0.97 9.40
N LEU A 86 -11.50 -0.63 9.23
CA LEU A 86 -12.55 -0.98 10.19
C LEU A 86 -12.80 -2.49 10.23
N LEU A 87 -12.73 -3.16 9.07
CA LEU A 87 -12.76 -4.63 9.00
C LEU A 87 -11.49 -5.26 9.59
N ALA A 88 -10.35 -4.57 9.54
CA ALA A 88 -9.10 -5.04 10.16
C ALA A 88 -9.17 -5.03 11.69
N LEU A 89 -9.87 -4.07 12.32
CA LEU A 89 -9.98 -3.97 13.79
C LEU A 89 -10.43 -5.26 14.50
N PRO A 90 -11.53 -5.94 14.13
CA PRO A 90 -11.91 -7.19 14.78
C PRO A 90 -10.88 -8.30 14.52
N LEU A 91 -10.21 -8.29 13.36
CA LEU A 91 -9.16 -9.26 13.03
C LEU A 91 -7.90 -9.09 13.90
N LEU A 92 -7.66 -7.89 14.47
CA LEU A 92 -6.55 -7.67 15.41
C LEU A 92 -6.66 -8.55 16.66
N ARG A 93 -7.89 -8.86 17.12
CA ARG A 93 -8.14 -9.70 18.31
C ARG A 93 -7.72 -11.16 18.11
N ILE A 94 -7.61 -11.60 16.86
CA ILE A 94 -7.27 -12.98 16.48
C ILE A 94 -5.75 -13.12 16.29
N GLN A 95 -5.03 -12.01 16.13
CA GLN A 95 -3.59 -12.06 15.93
C GLN A 95 -2.88 -12.45 17.24
N LEU A 96 -2.02 -13.46 17.14
CA LEU A 96 -1.32 -14.05 18.29
C LEU A 96 -0.06 -13.26 18.70
N HIS A 97 0.49 -12.42 17.81
CA HIS A 97 1.74 -11.71 18.02
C HIS A 97 1.56 -10.19 17.83
N PRO A 98 2.12 -9.33 18.71
CA PRO A 98 1.99 -7.87 18.60
C PRO A 98 2.51 -7.31 17.28
N ASP A 99 3.60 -7.87 16.74
CA ASP A 99 4.12 -7.45 15.44
C ASP A 99 3.15 -7.72 14.27
N TYR A 100 2.32 -8.78 14.37
CA TYR A 100 1.30 -9.07 13.36
C TYR A 100 0.09 -8.14 13.49
N VAL A 101 -0.23 -7.68 14.71
CA VAL A 101 -1.23 -6.63 14.93
C VAL A 101 -0.79 -5.34 14.24
N ALA A 102 0.46 -4.92 14.46
CA ALA A 102 1.02 -3.72 13.82
C ALA A 102 1.08 -3.87 12.30
N GLY A 103 1.60 -5.01 11.80
CA GLY A 103 1.70 -5.29 10.37
C GLY A 103 0.34 -5.30 9.66
N LEU A 104 -0.68 -5.90 10.29
CA LEU A 104 -2.04 -5.92 9.76
C LEU A 104 -2.62 -4.51 9.69
N MET A 105 -2.45 -3.71 10.75
CA MET A 105 -2.98 -2.35 10.79
C MET A 105 -2.28 -1.42 9.78
N ILE A 106 -0.96 -1.56 9.61
CA ILE A 106 -0.20 -0.86 8.58
C ILE A 106 -0.74 -1.27 7.19
N ALA A 107 -0.80 -2.57 6.89
CA ALA A 107 -1.27 -3.04 5.59
C ALA A 107 -2.71 -2.57 5.26
N ALA A 108 -3.59 -2.52 6.26
CA ALA A 108 -4.98 -2.09 6.07
C ALA A 108 -5.15 -0.57 5.90
N SER A 109 -4.22 0.23 6.41
CA SER A 109 -4.31 1.70 6.44
C SER A 109 -3.47 2.41 5.37
N VAL A 110 -2.66 1.66 4.62
CA VAL A 110 -1.83 2.16 3.52
C VAL A 110 -2.70 2.52 2.30
N PRO A 111 -2.38 3.61 1.58
CA PRO A 111 -3.14 4.02 0.40
C PRO A 111 -3.10 2.99 -0.73
N CYS A 112 -4.07 3.10 -1.63
CA CYS A 112 -4.18 2.23 -2.80
C CYS A 112 -2.95 2.34 -3.73
N THR A 113 -2.50 1.21 -4.30
CA THR A 113 -1.35 1.16 -5.22
C THR A 113 -1.81 1.30 -6.67
N MET A 114 -1.28 2.31 -7.38
CA MET A 114 -1.68 2.67 -8.76
C MET A 114 -1.54 1.51 -9.75
N ALA A 115 -0.40 0.81 -9.70
CA ALA A 115 -0.06 -0.24 -10.65
C ALA A 115 -1.00 -1.43 -10.55
N ALA A 116 -1.27 -1.91 -9.33
CA ALA A 116 -2.19 -3.01 -9.12
C ALA A 116 -3.63 -2.58 -9.45
N ALA A 117 -4.12 -1.50 -8.84
CA ALA A 117 -5.51 -1.08 -8.96
C ALA A 117 -5.92 -0.80 -10.41
N SER A 118 -5.06 -0.12 -11.19
CA SER A 118 -5.39 0.26 -12.57
C SER A 118 -5.33 -0.93 -13.53
N VAL A 119 -4.41 -1.88 -13.32
CA VAL A 119 -4.34 -3.09 -14.16
C VAL A 119 -5.55 -3.99 -13.93
N TRP A 120 -5.98 -4.16 -12.68
CA TRP A 120 -7.14 -4.97 -12.34
C TRP A 120 -8.45 -4.32 -12.79
N THR A 121 -8.57 -3.00 -12.65
CA THR A 121 -9.74 -2.25 -13.12
C THR A 121 -9.92 -2.41 -14.63
N ARG A 122 -8.85 -2.23 -15.41
CA ARG A 122 -8.89 -2.45 -16.87
C ARG A 122 -9.28 -3.87 -17.24
N LYS A 123 -8.70 -4.88 -16.55
CA LYS A 123 -9.03 -6.29 -16.80
C LYS A 123 -10.48 -6.63 -16.45
N ALA A 124 -11.09 -5.91 -15.52
CA ALA A 124 -12.50 -6.07 -15.15
C ALA A 124 -13.46 -5.28 -16.07
N ASN A 125 -12.98 -4.66 -17.17
CA ASN A 125 -13.73 -3.68 -17.97
C ASN A 125 -14.27 -2.50 -17.13
N GLY A 126 -13.56 -2.15 -16.05
CA GLY A 126 -13.88 -1.02 -15.20
C GLY A 126 -13.31 0.30 -15.73
N ASN A 127 -13.58 1.38 -15.01
CA ASN A 127 -13.12 2.71 -15.39
C ASN A 127 -11.72 3.01 -14.82
N ASP A 128 -10.70 2.94 -15.68
CA ASP A 128 -9.31 3.24 -15.33
C ASP A 128 -9.10 4.67 -14.80
N ALA A 129 -9.94 5.63 -15.20
CA ALA A 129 -9.87 6.98 -14.66
C ALA A 129 -10.25 6.98 -13.18
N VAL A 130 -11.28 6.21 -12.78
CA VAL A 130 -11.70 6.11 -11.37
C VAL A 130 -10.62 5.47 -10.50
N SER A 131 -9.96 4.40 -10.97
CA SER A 131 -8.89 3.74 -10.22
C SER A 131 -7.68 4.64 -10.04
N MET A 132 -7.31 5.37 -11.09
CA MET A 132 -6.20 6.33 -11.02
C MET A 132 -6.55 7.46 -10.05
N LEU A 133 -7.71 8.09 -10.19
CA LEU A 133 -8.15 9.20 -9.33
C LEU A 133 -8.29 8.81 -7.86
N THR A 134 -8.83 7.62 -7.59
CA THR A 134 -8.89 7.08 -6.21
C THR A 134 -7.49 6.96 -5.65
N THR A 135 -6.53 6.48 -6.45
CA THR A 135 -5.13 6.36 -6.02
C THR A 135 -4.53 7.71 -5.67
N ILE A 136 -4.80 8.76 -6.47
CA ILE A 136 -4.36 10.12 -6.18
C ILE A 136 -4.95 10.62 -4.87
N ALA A 137 -6.27 10.49 -4.71
CA ALA A 137 -6.98 10.93 -3.51
C ALA A 137 -6.46 10.20 -2.26
N THR A 138 -6.26 8.88 -2.35
CA THR A 138 -5.74 8.10 -1.21
C THR A 138 -4.29 8.46 -0.91
N ASN A 139 -3.41 8.58 -1.92
CA ASN A 139 -2.02 8.98 -1.63
C ASN A 139 -1.92 10.42 -1.11
N GLY A 140 -2.81 11.32 -1.53
CA GLY A 140 -2.87 12.68 -1.01
C GLY A 140 -3.35 12.77 0.44
N LEU A 141 -4.25 11.89 0.86
CA LEU A 141 -4.84 11.91 2.21
C LEU A 141 -4.15 10.96 3.21
N CYS A 142 -3.25 10.08 2.75
CA CYS A 142 -2.66 9.04 3.60
C CYS A 142 -1.86 9.60 4.79
N PHE A 143 -1.23 10.76 4.65
CA PHE A 143 -0.45 11.38 5.74
C PHE A 143 -1.32 11.74 6.96
N ILE A 144 -2.63 11.88 6.78
CA ILE A 144 -3.60 12.12 7.86
C ILE A 144 -4.25 10.80 8.28
N VAL A 145 -4.77 10.06 7.29
CA VAL A 145 -5.62 8.89 7.53
C VAL A 145 -4.84 7.73 8.12
N THR A 146 -3.64 7.44 7.60
CA THR A 146 -2.82 6.31 8.04
C THR A 146 -2.39 6.45 9.50
N PRO A 147 -1.83 7.60 9.97
CA PRO A 147 -1.50 7.78 11.39
C PRO A 147 -2.71 7.69 12.32
N ILE A 148 -3.88 8.23 11.93
CA ILE A 148 -5.11 8.13 12.73
C ILE A 148 -5.47 6.66 12.97
N TRP A 149 -5.49 5.86 11.92
CA TRP A 149 -5.81 4.43 12.04
C TRP A 149 -4.77 3.66 12.84
N LEU A 150 -3.48 3.96 12.66
CA LEU A 150 -2.41 3.34 13.45
C LEU A 150 -2.54 3.67 14.93
N SER A 151 -2.80 4.94 15.28
CA SER A 151 -3.02 5.34 16.67
C SER A 151 -4.24 4.66 17.29
N TYR A 152 -5.31 4.44 16.51
CA TYR A 152 -6.52 3.77 16.97
C TYR A 152 -6.36 2.25 17.11
N GLY A 153 -5.70 1.59 16.14
CA GLY A 153 -5.56 0.14 16.09
C GLY A 153 -4.39 -0.43 16.92
N ILE A 154 -3.33 0.35 17.12
CA ILE A 154 -2.12 -0.05 17.87
C ILE A 154 -2.11 0.58 19.29
N GLY A 155 -3.03 1.51 19.56
CA GLY A 155 -3.08 2.32 20.77
C GLY A 155 -2.83 1.57 22.08
N LYS A 156 -1.63 1.82 22.65
CA LYS A 156 -1.03 1.42 23.95
C LYS A 156 0.07 0.33 23.94
N SER A 157 0.34 -0.40 22.86
CA SER A 157 1.39 -1.45 22.90
C SER A 157 2.75 -1.03 22.33
N VAL A 158 2.83 0.11 21.63
CA VAL A 158 4.07 0.62 21.02
C VAL A 158 4.07 2.14 21.15
N GLU A 159 5.11 2.73 21.75
CA GLU A 159 5.35 4.17 21.65
C GLU A 159 5.54 4.52 20.18
N ILE A 160 4.53 5.17 19.60
CA ILE A 160 4.64 5.71 18.25
C ILE A 160 5.44 6.99 18.40
N ASP A 161 6.67 6.99 17.89
CA ASP A 161 7.52 8.17 17.80
C ASP A 161 6.89 9.14 16.79
N THR A 162 5.91 9.91 17.26
CA THR A 162 5.27 10.96 16.50
C THR A 162 6.07 12.24 16.69
N LEU A 163 6.99 12.48 15.73
CA LEU A 163 7.86 13.65 15.51
C LEU A 163 9.26 13.59 16.14
#